data_AF-A0A9E1ICI8-F1
#
_entry.id   AF-A0A9E1ICI8-F1
#
_cell.length_a   1.000
_cell.length_b   1.000
_cell.length_c   1.000
_cell.angle_alpha   90.00
_cell.angle_beta   90.00
_cell.angle_gamma   90.00
#
_symmetry.space_group_name_H-M   'P 1'
#
loop_
_entity.id
_entity.type
_entity.pdbx_description
1 polymer ?
#
loop_
_entity_poly.entity_id
_entity_poly.type
_entity_poly.pdbx_seq_one_letter_code
_entity_poly.pdbx_strand_id
1 'polypeptide(L)'
;MQRNKLGLRLTILLGILLTAGCRGQEDTEDPCANATTSVSLSDSGNYTFVGALHIASTELAEGDPFLDWSALTEDLQGHDFDPTRLDFVSLVLFADLTEEEVEAGLSTNTLQQINVSLYVSLETLGATSAHLSDLSLFGNDIDVEQYFTEGSGTWLFSLNTGTTPGAGSKMAAFLAPSTTSVAAELALTNDSTNLDIDVDLRSLTQTVIFANEPAVTLDWAEVRINGQGNELNHQDIDQVLIGRSHLDLQALEDQFLDLELIADELWEVDLEAGTSADLSLAQGNSGTFPGFDDSSTWIIALRCTTCANPAPPYLTVVRGCTG
;
A
#
# COMPACT_ATOMS: atom_id res chain seq x y z
N MET A 1 11.47 -17.42 -48.11
CA MET A 1 11.71 -18.88 -48.18
C MET A 1 10.37 -19.56 -47.91
N GLN A 2 9.62 -19.87 -48.97
CA GLN A 2 8.36 -20.62 -48.93
C GLN A 2 8.64 -22.13 -48.89
N ARG A 3 7.83 -22.90 -48.15
CA ARG A 3 7.45 -24.31 -48.43
C ARG A 3 6.30 -24.69 -47.48
N ASN A 4 5.06 -24.74 -47.99
CA ASN A 4 4.31 -25.94 -48.42
C ASN A 4 3.83 -26.81 -47.24
N LYS A 5 2.54 -26.73 -46.86
CA LYS A 5 1.40 -27.53 -47.36
C LYS A 5 1.62 -29.04 -47.25
N LEU A 6 0.83 -29.70 -46.39
CA LEU A 6 0.14 -30.94 -46.74
C LEU A 6 -1.16 -31.04 -45.93
N GLY A 7 -2.28 -31.16 -46.64
CA GLY A 7 -3.59 -31.36 -46.06
C GLY A 7 -3.90 -32.84 -45.86
N LEU A 8 -4.83 -33.12 -44.96
CA LEU A 8 -5.60 -34.34 -44.99
C LEU A 8 -7.06 -33.99 -44.70
N ARG A 9 -7.87 -34.03 -45.76
CA ARG A 9 -9.33 -34.03 -45.66
C ARG A 9 -9.76 -35.46 -45.35
N LEU A 10 -10.47 -35.66 -44.25
CA LEU A 10 -11.28 -36.85 -44.03
C LEU A 10 -12.72 -36.41 -43.83
N THR A 11 -13.51 -36.56 -44.89
CA THR A 11 -14.96 -36.42 -44.87
C THR A 11 -15.54 -37.74 -44.38
N ILE A 12 -16.11 -37.76 -43.18
CA ILE A 12 -17.01 -38.83 -42.72
C ILE A 12 -18.39 -38.22 -42.56
N LEU A 13 -19.27 -38.64 -43.46
CA LEU A 13 -20.70 -38.38 -43.47
C LEU A 13 -21.34 -39.60 -42.79
N LEU A 14 -21.86 -39.47 -41.55
CA LEU A 14 -22.68 -40.54 -40.98
C LEU A 14 -23.59 -40.06 -39.85
N GLY A 15 -24.89 -40.24 -40.05
CA GLY A 15 -25.82 -40.65 -39.00
C GLY A 15 -26.38 -39.54 -38.09
N ILE A 16 -27.46 -38.90 -38.55
CA ILE A 16 -28.44 -38.28 -37.64
C ILE A 16 -29.10 -39.42 -36.83
N LEU A 17 -28.75 -39.51 -35.55
CA LEU A 17 -29.52 -40.21 -34.53
C LEU A 17 -30.02 -39.15 -33.55
N LEU A 18 -31.33 -38.91 -33.59
CA LEU A 18 -32.05 -38.16 -32.55
C LEU A 18 -32.01 -38.97 -31.25
N THR A 19 -31.06 -38.66 -30.38
CA THR A 19 -31.15 -38.98 -28.95
C THR A 19 -31.61 -37.73 -28.22
N ALA A 20 -32.81 -37.78 -27.65
CA ALA A 20 -33.21 -36.93 -26.56
C ALA A 20 -32.25 -37.22 -25.38
N GLY A 21 -31.18 -36.44 -25.29
CA GLY A 21 -30.21 -36.49 -24.21
C GLY A 21 -30.36 -35.24 -23.38
N CYS A 22 -30.56 -35.42 -22.08
CA CYS A 22 -30.75 -34.39 -21.08
C CYS A 22 -29.80 -33.21 -21.31
N ARG A 23 -30.39 -32.02 -21.40
CA ARG A 23 -29.70 -30.74 -21.25
C ARG A 23 -29.10 -30.77 -19.85
N GLY A 24 -27.83 -31.15 -19.73
CA GLY A 24 -27.05 -30.95 -18.53
C GLY A 24 -27.05 -29.45 -18.28
N GLN A 25 -27.85 -29.06 -17.29
CA GLN A 25 -27.69 -27.80 -16.61
C GLN A 25 -26.27 -27.87 -16.04
N GLU A 26 -25.36 -27.05 -16.56
CA GLU A 26 -24.13 -26.77 -15.83
C GLU A 26 -24.63 -26.25 -14.49
N ASP A 27 -24.42 -27.05 -13.44
CA ASP A 27 -24.66 -26.65 -12.08
C ASP A 27 -23.77 -25.43 -11.84
N THR A 28 -24.34 -24.24 -12.02
CA THR A 28 -23.82 -23.04 -11.41
C THR A 28 -23.95 -23.29 -9.91
N GLU A 29 -22.89 -23.83 -9.31
CA GLU A 29 -22.79 -23.96 -7.86
C GLU A 29 -23.21 -22.63 -7.25
N ASP A 30 -24.19 -22.69 -6.35
CA ASP A 30 -24.65 -21.51 -5.64
C ASP A 30 -23.46 -20.93 -4.87
N PRO A 31 -22.98 -19.72 -5.21
CA PRO A 31 -21.83 -19.12 -4.54
C PRO A 31 -22.07 -18.96 -3.02
N CYS A 32 -23.33 -18.97 -2.57
CA CYS A 32 -23.71 -18.87 -1.17
C CYS A 32 -23.70 -20.21 -0.41
N ALA A 33 -23.46 -21.35 -1.08
CA ALA A 33 -23.44 -22.66 -0.44
C ALA A 33 -22.35 -22.80 0.65
N ASN A 34 -21.31 -21.97 0.59
CA ASN A 34 -20.16 -21.99 1.51
C ASN A 34 -20.15 -20.79 2.49
N ALA A 35 -21.24 -20.04 2.62
CA ALA A 35 -21.31 -18.94 3.57
C ALA A 35 -21.08 -19.44 5.02
N THR A 36 -20.32 -18.67 5.80
CA THR A 36 -19.93 -19.02 7.18
C THR A 36 -19.76 -17.75 8.01
N THR A 37 -19.87 -17.87 9.34
CA THR A 37 -19.50 -16.80 10.31
C THR A 37 -18.09 -16.99 10.87
N SER A 38 -17.44 -18.12 10.60
CA SER A 38 -16.02 -18.34 10.90
C SER A 38 -15.27 -18.45 9.58
N VAL A 39 -14.50 -17.42 9.27
CA VAL A 39 -13.87 -17.19 7.97
C VAL A 39 -12.36 -17.41 8.10
N SER A 40 -11.86 -18.42 7.40
CA SER A 40 -10.43 -18.64 7.23
C SER A 40 -9.96 -17.92 5.96
N LEU A 41 -9.12 -16.90 6.13
CA LEU A 41 -8.44 -16.19 5.06
C LEU A 41 -7.28 -17.02 4.53
N SER A 42 -7.04 -16.93 3.22
CA SER A 42 -6.00 -17.69 2.53
C SER A 42 -5.33 -16.83 1.46
N ASP A 43 -4.14 -17.23 0.99
CA ASP A 43 -3.42 -16.51 -0.07
C ASP A 43 -4.28 -16.31 -1.33
N SER A 44 -5.14 -17.27 -1.67
CA SER A 44 -6.02 -17.19 -2.84
C SER A 44 -7.13 -16.15 -2.72
N GLY A 45 -7.44 -15.69 -1.50
CA GLY A 45 -8.39 -14.62 -1.24
C GLY A 45 -7.72 -13.25 -1.13
N ASN A 46 -6.40 -13.17 -1.29
CA ASN A 46 -5.66 -11.92 -1.24
C ASN A 46 -5.69 -11.21 -2.60
N TYR A 47 -5.67 -9.88 -2.57
CA TYR A 47 -5.42 -9.04 -3.74
C TYR A 47 -3.97 -9.13 -4.20
N THR A 48 -3.70 -8.63 -5.41
CA THR A 48 -2.32 -8.36 -5.84
C THR A 48 -2.07 -6.87 -5.99
N PHE A 49 -0.88 -6.44 -5.58
CA PHE A 49 -0.41 -5.07 -5.61
C PHE A 49 1.00 -5.02 -6.21
N VAL A 50 1.18 -4.16 -7.20
CA VAL A 50 2.48 -3.74 -7.67
C VAL A 50 2.57 -2.24 -7.44
N GLY A 51 3.54 -1.82 -6.63
CA GLY A 51 3.85 -0.41 -6.40
C GLY A 51 5.29 -0.13 -6.80
N ALA A 52 5.51 0.93 -7.56
CA ALA A 52 6.83 1.45 -7.86
C ALA A 52 6.91 2.91 -7.43
N LEU A 53 7.81 3.18 -6.51
CA LEU A 53 8.13 4.53 -6.05
C LEU A 53 9.26 5.10 -6.91
N HIS A 54 9.07 6.30 -7.41
CA HIS A 54 10.06 7.05 -8.17
C HIS A 54 10.31 8.38 -7.49
N ILE A 55 11.52 8.59 -6.98
CA ILE A 55 11.95 9.75 -6.21
C ILE A 55 12.99 10.52 -7.01
N ALA A 56 12.75 11.80 -7.25
CA ALA A 56 13.68 12.65 -7.98
C ALA A 56 14.95 12.88 -7.16
N SER A 57 16.11 12.80 -7.83
CA SER A 57 17.41 13.15 -7.26
C SER A 57 17.85 14.54 -7.71
N THR A 58 18.32 15.34 -6.75
CA THR A 58 18.83 16.69 -7.00
C THR A 58 20.30 16.79 -6.61
N GLU A 59 21.14 17.19 -7.56
CA GLU A 59 22.56 17.42 -7.32
C GLU A 59 22.79 18.78 -6.63
N LEU A 60 23.35 18.75 -5.43
CA LEU A 60 23.56 19.92 -4.58
C LEU A 60 25.04 20.12 -4.26
N ALA A 61 25.44 21.36 -4.02
CA ALA A 61 26.74 21.68 -3.45
C ALA A 61 26.86 21.06 -2.05
N GLU A 62 28.07 20.61 -1.71
CA GLU A 62 28.37 20.14 -0.35
C GLU A 62 28.16 21.24 0.71
N GLY A 63 27.95 20.82 1.95
CA GLY A 63 27.76 21.71 3.09
C GLY A 63 26.31 21.79 3.55
N ASP A 64 25.76 23.00 3.63
CA ASP A 64 24.47 23.29 4.25
C ASP A 64 23.43 23.80 3.23
N PRO A 65 22.88 22.92 2.38
CA PRO A 65 21.85 23.31 1.42
C PRO A 65 20.55 23.72 2.12
N PHE A 66 19.83 24.63 1.47
CA PHE A 66 18.47 25.02 1.84
C PHE A 66 17.46 24.02 1.29
N LEU A 67 16.52 23.60 2.12
CA LEU A 67 15.46 22.64 1.79
C LEU A 67 14.13 23.39 1.78
N ASP A 68 13.47 23.48 0.64
CA ASP A 68 12.20 24.19 0.45
C ASP A 68 11.10 23.23 -0.03
N TRP A 69 9.97 23.22 0.67
CA TRP A 69 8.77 22.47 0.29
C TRP A 69 7.51 23.33 0.28
N SER A 70 7.67 24.66 0.25
CA SER A 70 6.57 25.63 0.25
C SER A 70 5.71 25.60 -1.02
N ALA A 71 6.23 25.07 -2.12
CA ALA A 71 5.55 24.98 -3.40
C ALA A 71 4.64 23.74 -3.54
N LEU A 72 4.71 22.80 -2.59
CA LEU A 72 3.88 21.59 -2.63
C LEU A 72 2.40 21.93 -2.45
N THR A 73 1.59 21.30 -3.29
CA THR A 73 0.13 21.40 -3.24
C THR A 73 -0.55 20.03 -3.26
N GLU A 74 0.21 18.99 -3.60
CA GLU A 74 -0.23 17.61 -3.61
C GLU A 74 0.77 16.74 -2.83
N ASP A 75 0.29 15.68 -2.20
CA ASP A 75 1.15 14.64 -1.63
C ASP A 75 1.46 13.55 -2.67
N LEU A 76 2.30 12.57 -2.30
CA LEU A 76 2.74 11.48 -3.16
C LEU A 76 1.59 10.58 -3.66
N GLN A 77 0.41 10.66 -3.03
CA GLN A 77 -0.80 9.93 -3.42
C GLN A 77 -1.70 10.78 -4.35
N GLY A 78 -1.33 12.04 -4.61
CA GLY A 78 -2.09 12.97 -5.44
C GLY A 78 -3.19 13.72 -4.67
N HIS A 79 -3.17 13.71 -3.33
CA HIS A 79 -4.16 14.42 -2.52
C HIS A 79 -3.78 15.87 -2.30
N ASP A 80 -4.78 16.75 -2.24
CA ASP A 80 -4.60 18.15 -1.80
C ASP A 80 -3.82 18.20 -0.48
N PHE A 81 -2.71 18.92 -0.50
CA PHE A 81 -1.74 18.95 0.60
C PHE A 81 -1.37 20.39 0.97
N ASP A 82 -1.40 20.67 2.28
CA ASP A 82 -0.95 21.94 2.85
C ASP A 82 0.41 21.71 3.54
N PRO A 83 1.52 22.24 3.00
CA PRO A 83 2.86 22.01 3.53
C PRO A 83 3.06 22.58 4.94
N THR A 84 2.18 23.47 5.42
CA THR A 84 2.22 23.98 6.80
C THR A 84 1.68 23.00 7.84
N ARG A 85 1.04 21.91 7.40
CA ARG A 85 0.45 20.88 8.27
C ARG A 85 1.36 19.69 8.52
N LEU A 86 2.58 19.70 8.00
CA LEU A 86 3.58 18.69 8.32
C LEU A 86 3.90 18.72 9.81
N ASP A 87 4.16 17.55 10.39
CA ASP A 87 4.62 17.45 11.77
C ASP A 87 6.14 17.53 11.84
N PHE A 88 6.83 16.80 10.95
CA PHE A 88 8.29 16.79 10.88
C PHE A 88 8.81 16.49 9.47
N VAL A 89 10.05 16.90 9.23
CA VAL A 89 10.87 16.43 8.11
C VAL A 89 12.02 15.58 8.63
N SER A 90 12.50 14.67 7.79
CA SER A 90 13.59 13.76 8.13
C SER A 90 14.59 13.66 6.99
N LEU A 91 15.85 13.45 7.34
CA LEU A 91 16.93 13.16 6.41
C LEU A 91 17.62 11.86 6.85
N VAL A 92 17.72 10.92 5.91
CA VAL A 92 18.27 9.59 6.14
C VAL A 92 19.44 9.37 5.20
N LEU A 93 20.57 8.90 5.74
CA LEU A 93 21.72 8.45 4.96
C LEU A 93 21.76 6.93 4.91
N PHE A 94 21.82 6.38 3.70
CA PHE A 94 22.13 4.99 3.43
C PHE A 94 23.53 4.90 2.81
N ALA A 95 24.54 4.48 3.59
CA ALA A 95 25.93 4.43 3.11
C ALA A 95 26.15 3.37 2.01
N ASP A 96 25.41 2.26 2.08
CA ASP A 96 25.66 1.07 1.26
C ASP A 96 24.52 0.75 0.27
N LEU A 97 23.49 1.60 0.18
CA LEU A 97 22.37 1.42 -0.76
C LEU A 97 22.39 2.51 -1.83
N THR A 98 22.04 2.11 -3.05
CA THR A 98 21.73 3.02 -4.17
C THR A 98 20.32 3.61 -4.03
N GLU A 99 20.03 4.68 -4.77
CA GLU A 99 18.69 5.27 -4.87
C GLU A 99 17.63 4.22 -5.26
N GLU A 100 17.92 3.39 -6.28
CA GLU A 100 17.02 2.31 -6.75
C GLU A 100 16.76 1.27 -5.66
N GLU A 101 17.78 0.89 -4.88
CA GLU A 101 17.60 -0.05 -3.75
C GLU A 101 16.79 0.56 -2.61
N VAL A 102 16.91 1.87 -2.38
CA VAL A 102 16.09 2.59 -1.39
C VAL A 102 14.64 2.67 -1.85
N GLU A 103 14.37 3.04 -3.11
CA GLU A 103 13.02 3.08 -3.69
C GLU A 103 12.33 1.71 -3.63
N ALA A 104 13.03 0.66 -4.05
CA ALA A 104 12.53 -0.70 -3.97
C ALA A 104 12.24 -1.09 -2.52
N GLY A 105 13.18 -0.81 -1.61
CA GLY A 105 13.04 -1.15 -0.21
C GLY A 105 11.90 -0.41 0.51
N LEU A 106 11.63 0.84 0.16
CA LEU A 106 10.47 1.60 0.65
C LEU A 106 9.17 0.99 0.12
N SER A 107 9.12 0.69 -1.18
CA SER A 107 7.94 0.14 -1.85
C SER A 107 7.56 -1.24 -1.32
N THR A 108 8.54 -2.07 -0.96
CA THR A 108 8.32 -3.45 -0.45
C THR A 108 8.44 -3.57 1.07
N ASN A 109 8.63 -2.46 1.79
CA ASN A 109 8.82 -2.43 3.23
C ASN A 109 9.93 -3.38 3.74
N THR A 110 11.06 -3.43 3.02
CA THR A 110 12.20 -4.31 3.35
C THR A 110 13.40 -3.56 3.92
N LEU A 111 13.36 -2.23 3.98
CA LEU A 111 14.42 -1.45 4.63
C LEU A 111 14.41 -1.72 6.13
N GLN A 112 15.60 -1.98 6.67
CA GLN A 112 15.82 -2.24 8.08
C GLN A 112 16.67 -1.13 8.70
N GLN A 113 16.60 -1.00 10.03
CA GLN A 113 17.43 -0.04 10.76
C GLN A 113 18.93 -0.21 10.49
N ILE A 114 19.39 -1.45 10.23
CA ILE A 114 20.80 -1.72 9.90
C ILE A 114 21.25 -1.07 8.57
N ASN A 115 20.31 -0.73 7.68
CA ASN A 115 20.61 -0.02 6.44
C ASN A 115 20.83 1.48 6.67
N VAL A 116 20.36 2.02 7.79
CA VAL A 116 20.42 3.45 8.11
C VAL A 116 21.75 3.78 8.78
N SER A 117 22.52 4.67 8.15
CA SER A 117 23.81 5.16 8.68
C SER A 117 23.65 6.43 9.52
N LEU A 118 22.73 7.31 9.13
CA LEU A 118 22.36 8.51 9.86
C LEU A 118 20.86 8.77 9.69
N TYR A 119 20.22 9.20 10.76
CA TYR A 119 18.85 9.70 10.76
C TYR A 119 18.84 11.02 11.54
N VAL A 120 18.37 12.09 10.93
CA VAL A 120 18.15 13.37 11.59
C VAL A 120 16.78 13.92 11.19
N SER A 121 16.20 14.75 12.05
CA SER A 121 14.84 15.27 11.85
C SER A 121 14.67 16.66 12.43
N LEU A 122 13.64 17.34 11.94
CA LEU A 122 13.20 18.64 12.42
C LEU A 122 11.68 18.65 12.55
N GLU A 123 11.15 19.01 13.72
CA GLU A 123 9.74 19.37 13.89
C GLU A 123 9.49 20.68 13.13
N THR A 124 8.56 20.69 12.18
CA THR A 124 8.38 21.85 11.29
C THR A 124 7.72 23.01 12.01
N LEU A 125 6.77 22.74 12.92
CA LEU A 125 5.95 23.73 13.61
C LEU A 125 5.31 24.76 12.65
N GLY A 126 4.92 24.31 11.46
CA GLY A 126 4.34 25.14 10.39
C GLY A 126 5.35 25.80 9.45
N ALA A 127 6.66 25.60 9.64
CA ALA A 127 7.68 25.99 8.69
C ALA A 127 7.58 25.15 7.40
N THR A 128 7.88 25.79 6.26
CA THR A 128 7.87 25.15 4.94
C THR A 128 9.26 25.06 4.30
N SER A 129 10.30 25.31 5.10
CA SER A 129 11.68 25.29 4.65
C SER A 129 12.63 25.21 5.85
N ALA A 130 13.83 24.67 5.64
CA ALA A 130 14.89 24.61 6.65
C ALA A 130 16.27 24.52 6.00
N HIS A 131 17.32 24.86 6.74
CA HIS A 131 18.68 24.49 6.39
C HIS A 131 18.98 23.06 6.84
N LEU A 132 19.92 22.37 6.18
CA LEU A 132 20.35 21.04 6.57
C LEU A 132 20.92 21.02 8.00
N SER A 133 21.58 22.12 8.41
CA SER A 133 22.08 22.31 9.78
C SER A 133 20.99 22.50 10.83
N ASP A 134 19.73 22.74 10.44
CA ASP A 134 18.61 22.85 11.39
C ASP A 134 18.12 21.47 11.86
N LEU A 135 18.50 20.39 11.16
CA LEU A 135 18.10 19.03 11.52
C LEU A 135 18.93 18.51 12.69
N SER A 136 18.28 17.73 13.56
CA SER A 136 18.89 17.23 14.80
C SER A 136 18.69 15.73 14.98
N LEU A 137 19.54 15.11 15.80
CA LEU A 137 19.36 13.73 16.22
C LEU A 137 18.67 13.71 17.60
N PHE A 138 17.36 13.44 17.60
CA PHE A 138 16.53 13.47 18.82
C PHE A 138 16.67 14.78 19.62
N GLY A 139 16.69 15.92 18.91
CA GLY A 139 16.84 17.25 19.52
C GLY A 139 18.28 17.60 19.94
N ASN A 140 19.27 16.75 19.64
CA ASN A 140 20.67 17.06 19.84
C ASN A 140 21.28 17.56 18.54
N ASP A 141 21.94 18.71 18.61
CA ASP A 141 22.65 19.29 17.48
C ASP A 141 23.71 18.31 16.97
N ILE A 142 23.72 18.11 15.67
CA ILE A 142 24.72 17.37 14.94
C ILE A 142 25.11 18.21 13.73
N ASP A 143 26.40 18.24 13.45
CA ASP A 143 26.96 18.92 12.27
C ASP A 143 26.74 17.99 11.07
N VAL A 144 25.51 18.03 10.52
CA VAL A 144 25.10 17.18 9.39
C VAL A 144 25.88 17.57 8.13
N GLU A 145 26.22 18.85 8.01
CA GLU A 145 26.95 19.42 6.89
C GLU A 145 28.36 18.83 6.73
N GLN A 146 29.01 18.39 7.82
CA GLN A 146 30.26 17.64 7.76
C GLN A 146 30.14 16.26 7.09
N TYR A 147 28.95 15.67 7.10
CA TYR A 147 28.69 14.36 6.48
C TYR A 147 28.16 14.49 5.05
N PHE A 148 27.53 15.62 4.70
CA PHE A 148 26.94 15.88 3.40
C PHE A 148 28.01 16.18 2.33
N THR A 149 28.69 15.11 1.91
CA THR A 149 29.85 15.14 1.00
C THR A 149 29.70 14.14 -0.15
N GLU A 150 30.32 14.44 -1.29
CA GLU A 150 30.25 13.61 -2.49
C GLU A 150 30.74 12.18 -2.20
N GLY A 151 29.92 11.18 -2.54
CA GLY A 151 30.22 9.76 -2.32
C GLY A 151 30.01 9.26 -0.88
N SER A 152 29.38 10.05 0.00
CA SER A 152 29.01 9.63 1.37
C SER A 152 27.90 8.57 1.43
N GLY A 153 27.08 8.45 0.38
CA GLY A 153 25.99 7.49 0.28
C GLY A 153 24.76 8.11 -0.39
N THR A 154 23.62 7.45 -0.23
CA THR A 154 22.32 7.93 -0.71
C THR A 154 21.60 8.69 0.40
N TRP A 155 21.28 9.96 0.15
CA TRP A 155 20.55 10.81 1.09
C TRP A 155 19.09 10.94 0.67
N LEU A 156 18.19 10.51 1.54
CA LEU A 156 16.75 10.62 1.34
C LEU A 156 16.20 11.69 2.28
N PHE A 157 15.64 12.75 1.73
CA PHE A 157 14.83 13.72 2.47
C PHE A 157 13.36 13.36 2.33
N SER A 158 12.63 13.36 3.44
CA SER A 158 11.22 12.97 3.48
C SER A 158 10.41 13.91 4.37
N LEU A 159 9.22 14.24 3.89
CA LEU A 159 8.21 15.03 4.58
C LEU A 159 7.20 14.07 5.20
N ASN A 160 6.93 14.19 6.50
CA ASN A 160 6.10 13.23 7.22
C ASN A 160 5.03 13.90 8.10
N THR A 161 3.96 13.15 8.31
CA THR A 161 2.90 13.45 9.28
C THR A 161 2.84 12.36 10.36
N GLY A 162 2.28 12.69 11.51
CA GLY A 162 2.25 11.83 12.68
C GLY A 162 3.53 11.94 13.52
N THR A 163 3.71 10.97 14.41
CA THR A 163 4.81 10.95 15.40
C THR A 163 5.71 9.73 15.28
N THR A 164 5.41 8.82 14.35
CA THR A 164 6.16 7.58 14.11
C THR A 164 7.18 7.80 13.01
N PRO A 165 8.49 7.73 13.30
CA PRO A 165 9.52 7.78 12.27
C PRO A 165 9.32 6.70 11.21
N GLY A 166 9.41 7.08 9.93
CA GLY A 166 9.26 6.16 8.81
C GLY A 166 7.83 5.84 8.40
N ALA A 167 6.83 6.41 9.08
CA ALA A 167 5.43 6.33 8.68
C ALA A 167 4.89 7.71 8.27
N GLY A 168 3.77 7.72 7.52
CA GLY A 168 3.05 8.95 7.18
C GLY A 168 3.78 9.87 6.20
N SER A 169 4.64 9.32 5.34
CA SER A 169 5.36 10.09 4.32
C SER A 169 4.41 10.73 3.31
N LYS A 170 4.68 11.99 2.99
CA LYS A 170 3.89 12.83 2.08
C LYS A 170 4.62 13.22 0.81
N MET A 171 5.93 13.35 0.86
CA MET A 171 6.78 13.61 -0.30
C MET A 171 8.22 13.25 0.05
N ALA A 172 9.03 12.91 -0.94
CA ALA A 172 10.45 12.67 -0.77
C ALA A 172 11.28 13.23 -1.92
N ALA A 173 12.58 13.36 -1.69
CA ALA A 173 13.56 13.67 -2.71
C ALA A 173 14.92 13.08 -2.31
N PHE A 174 15.70 12.64 -3.28
CA PHE A 174 17.11 12.31 -3.07
C PHE A 174 17.97 13.56 -3.19
N LEU A 175 19.00 13.63 -2.34
CA LEU A 175 20.01 14.67 -2.35
C LEU A 175 21.35 14.05 -2.74
N ALA A 176 21.96 14.55 -3.80
CA ALA A 176 23.25 14.09 -4.28
C ALA A 176 24.30 15.19 -4.06
N PRO A 177 25.08 15.15 -2.95
CA PRO A 177 26.17 16.10 -2.75
C PRO A 177 27.24 15.94 -3.83
N SER A 178 27.70 17.07 -4.36
CA SER A 178 28.68 17.14 -5.46
C SER A 178 29.65 18.29 -5.24
N THR A 179 30.94 18.01 -5.40
CA THR A 179 31.99 19.03 -5.33
C THR A 179 31.97 20.00 -6.52
N THR A 180 31.19 19.70 -7.57
CA THR A 180 31.11 20.50 -8.80
C THR A 180 29.80 21.27 -8.94
N SER A 181 28.76 20.89 -8.19
CA SER A 181 27.49 21.62 -8.16
C SER A 181 27.65 22.96 -7.43
N VAL A 182 26.88 23.94 -7.88
CA VAL A 182 26.72 25.24 -7.21
C VAL A 182 25.30 25.45 -6.71
N ALA A 183 24.40 24.47 -6.94
CA ALA A 183 23.04 24.53 -6.44
C ALA A 183 23.07 24.33 -4.93
N ALA A 184 22.57 25.31 -4.18
CA ALA A 184 22.54 25.26 -2.73
C ALA A 184 21.12 25.11 -2.19
N GLU A 185 20.19 24.70 -3.04
CA GLU A 185 18.76 24.62 -2.73
C GLU A 185 18.14 23.38 -3.36
N LEU A 186 17.43 22.62 -2.53
CA LEU A 186 16.46 21.63 -2.95
C LEU A 186 15.06 22.26 -2.89
N ALA A 187 14.43 22.44 -4.04
CA ALA A 187 13.04 22.86 -4.12
C ALA A 187 12.16 21.65 -4.46
N LEU A 188 11.35 21.20 -3.50
CA LEU A 188 10.39 20.13 -3.71
C LEU A 188 9.19 20.65 -4.50
N THR A 189 8.74 19.82 -5.43
CA THR A 189 7.57 20.07 -6.27
C THR A 189 6.67 18.83 -6.25
N ASN A 190 5.44 18.93 -6.77
CA ASN A 190 4.56 17.77 -6.86
C ASN A 190 5.16 16.63 -7.72
N ASP A 191 6.15 16.94 -8.58
CA ASP A 191 6.86 15.96 -9.40
C ASP A 191 8.08 15.33 -8.70
N SER A 192 8.36 15.70 -7.45
CA SER A 192 9.53 15.20 -6.70
C SER A 192 9.40 13.73 -6.30
N THR A 193 8.18 13.22 -6.16
CA THR A 193 7.90 11.80 -5.95
C THR A 193 6.70 11.39 -6.78
N ASN A 194 6.81 10.26 -7.47
CA ASN A 194 5.71 9.64 -8.18
C ASN A 194 5.53 8.20 -7.67
N LEU A 195 4.28 7.77 -7.56
CA LEU A 195 3.91 6.44 -7.13
C LEU A 195 3.06 5.80 -8.23
N ASP A 196 3.65 4.81 -8.92
CA ASP A 196 2.96 3.98 -9.90
C ASP A 196 2.35 2.78 -9.17
N ILE A 197 1.04 2.57 -9.30
CA ILE A 197 0.33 1.46 -8.67
C ILE A 197 -0.49 0.69 -9.69
N ASP A 198 -0.44 -0.63 -9.56
CA ASP A 198 -1.34 -1.57 -10.21
C ASP A 198 -1.93 -2.51 -9.16
N VAL A 199 -3.26 -2.59 -9.12
CA VAL A 199 -4.02 -3.37 -8.13
C VAL A 199 -5.00 -4.28 -8.86
N ASP A 200 -5.07 -5.54 -8.42
CA ASP A 200 -6.08 -6.50 -8.87
C ASP A 200 -6.91 -7.01 -7.68
N LEU A 201 -8.16 -6.56 -7.61
CA LEU A 201 -9.20 -7.00 -6.69
C LEU A 201 -10.16 -8.02 -7.33
N ARG A 202 -10.00 -8.30 -8.62
CA ARG A 202 -10.94 -9.09 -9.43
C ARG A 202 -10.50 -10.53 -9.63
N SER A 203 -9.21 -10.81 -9.57
CA SER A 203 -8.65 -12.16 -9.71
C SER A 203 -8.65 -12.96 -8.40
N LEU A 204 -8.93 -12.34 -7.26
CA LEU A 204 -8.99 -13.01 -5.96
C LEU A 204 -10.22 -13.92 -5.81
N THR A 205 -10.11 -14.92 -4.96
CA THR A 205 -11.25 -15.75 -4.55
C THR A 205 -12.07 -14.99 -3.52
N GLN A 206 -13.28 -14.58 -3.91
CA GLN A 206 -14.14 -13.80 -3.01
C GLN A 206 -14.51 -14.59 -1.76
N THR A 207 -14.40 -13.92 -0.61
CA THR A 207 -14.82 -14.46 0.67
C THR A 207 -16.34 -14.33 0.80
N VAL A 208 -17.03 -15.42 1.13
CA VAL A 208 -18.50 -15.44 1.23
C VAL A 208 -18.92 -15.61 2.69
N ILE A 209 -19.79 -14.72 3.16
CA ILE A 209 -20.21 -14.64 4.57
C ILE A 209 -21.74 -14.57 4.65
N PHE A 210 -22.33 -15.09 5.73
CA PHE A 210 -23.77 -14.89 5.98
C PHE A 210 -24.08 -13.40 6.21
N ALA A 211 -25.06 -12.89 5.46
CA ALA A 211 -25.45 -11.50 5.57
C ALA A 211 -26.13 -11.19 6.93
N ASN A 212 -25.96 -9.97 7.42
CA ASN A 212 -26.52 -9.41 8.65
C ASN A 212 -26.12 -10.14 9.94
N GLU A 213 -25.02 -10.89 9.90
CA GLU A 213 -24.41 -11.51 11.08
C GLU A 213 -23.16 -10.72 11.48
N PRO A 214 -23.18 -9.93 12.57
CA PRO A 214 -22.01 -9.18 13.02
C PRO A 214 -20.99 -10.03 13.76
N ALA A 215 -21.40 -11.20 14.29
CA ALA A 215 -20.55 -12.14 15.01
C ALA A 215 -19.71 -12.99 14.04
N VAL A 216 -18.87 -12.32 13.26
CA VAL A 216 -17.94 -12.95 12.32
C VAL A 216 -16.56 -13.03 12.97
N THR A 217 -15.97 -14.21 12.97
CA THR A 217 -14.58 -14.42 13.36
C THR A 217 -13.73 -14.56 12.10
N LEU A 218 -12.74 -13.70 11.94
CA LEU A 218 -11.69 -13.82 10.94
C LEU A 218 -10.51 -14.59 11.50
N ASP A 219 -9.91 -15.45 10.69
CA ASP A 219 -8.67 -16.15 10.97
C ASP A 219 -7.74 -16.08 9.75
N TRP A 220 -6.54 -15.51 9.90
CA TRP A 220 -5.52 -15.42 8.86
C TRP A 220 -4.26 -16.23 9.16
N ALA A 221 -4.34 -17.20 10.07
CA ALA A 221 -3.22 -18.07 10.42
C ALA A 221 -2.65 -18.85 9.23
N GLU A 222 -3.44 -19.03 8.16
CA GLU A 222 -3.04 -19.73 6.94
C GLU A 222 -2.53 -18.81 5.83
N VAL A 223 -2.66 -17.49 5.96
CA VAL A 223 -2.08 -16.54 5.00
C VAL A 223 -0.56 -16.56 5.14
N ARG A 224 0.14 -16.75 4.02
CA ARG A 224 1.59 -16.83 3.92
C ARG A 224 2.15 -15.73 3.04
N ILE A 225 1.37 -15.24 2.08
CA ILE A 225 1.84 -14.28 1.07
C ILE A 225 1.03 -12.99 1.16
N ASN A 226 1.73 -11.86 1.26
CA ASN A 226 1.11 -10.53 1.27
C ASN A 226 0.69 -10.09 -0.15
N GLY A 227 -0.04 -8.96 -0.25
CA GLY A 227 -0.54 -8.47 -1.54
C GLY A 227 0.55 -8.17 -2.56
N GLN A 228 1.80 -7.97 -2.13
CA GLN A 228 2.95 -7.71 -2.99
C GLN A 228 3.69 -8.98 -3.44
N GLY A 229 3.26 -10.16 -2.99
CA GLY A 229 3.91 -11.43 -3.30
C GLY A 229 5.05 -11.83 -2.33
N ASN A 230 5.28 -11.08 -1.25
CA ASN A 230 6.30 -11.38 -0.24
C ASN A 230 5.74 -12.27 0.90
N GLU A 231 6.62 -12.92 1.68
CA GLU A 231 6.20 -13.66 2.88
C GLU A 231 5.57 -12.70 3.90
N LEU A 232 4.39 -13.05 4.39
CA LEU A 232 3.66 -12.28 5.38
C LEU A 232 4.22 -12.53 6.77
N ASN A 233 4.70 -11.47 7.42
CA ASN A 233 4.98 -11.50 8.85
C ASN A 233 3.72 -11.13 9.64
N HIS A 234 3.11 -12.11 10.30
CA HIS A 234 1.88 -11.87 11.08
C HIS A 234 2.06 -10.91 12.25
N GLN A 235 3.30 -10.69 12.74
CA GLN A 235 3.55 -9.77 13.84
C GLN A 235 3.45 -8.30 13.42
N ASP A 236 3.48 -8.02 12.11
CA ASP A 236 3.34 -6.65 11.59
C ASP A 236 1.88 -6.23 11.46
N ILE A 237 0.93 -7.16 11.64
CA ILE A 237 -0.50 -6.88 11.55
C ILE A 237 -1.01 -6.38 12.90
N ASP A 238 -1.44 -5.13 12.94
CA ASP A 238 -1.90 -4.43 14.15
C ASP A 238 -3.36 -3.97 14.09
N GLN A 239 -4.01 -4.06 12.92
CA GLN A 239 -5.40 -3.63 12.76
C GLN A 239 -6.14 -4.43 11.68
N VAL A 240 -7.43 -4.66 11.90
CA VAL A 240 -8.39 -5.05 10.84
C VAL A 240 -9.25 -3.86 10.49
N LEU A 241 -9.30 -3.50 9.21
CA LEU A 241 -10.19 -2.50 8.66
C LEU A 241 -11.29 -3.18 7.84
N ILE A 242 -12.55 -2.77 8.07
CA ILE A 242 -13.72 -3.20 7.32
C ILE A 242 -14.27 -1.96 6.61
N GLY A 243 -14.35 -2.02 5.29
CA GLY A 243 -14.92 -0.94 4.48
C GLY A 243 -16.18 -1.41 3.75
N ARG A 244 -17.23 -0.59 3.80
CA ARG A 244 -18.41 -0.72 2.93
C ARG A 244 -18.34 0.33 1.84
N SER A 245 -18.59 -0.07 0.60
CA SER A 245 -18.71 0.84 -0.53
C SER A 245 -19.81 0.40 -1.49
N HIS A 246 -20.44 1.37 -2.16
CA HIS A 246 -21.31 1.15 -3.30
C HIS A 246 -20.56 1.08 -4.65
N LEU A 247 -19.24 1.33 -4.64
CA LEU A 247 -18.41 1.25 -5.83
C LEU A 247 -18.23 -0.20 -6.30
N ASP A 248 -18.02 -0.36 -7.60
CA ASP A 248 -17.59 -1.65 -8.16
C ASP A 248 -16.08 -1.85 -7.98
N LEU A 249 -15.60 -3.07 -8.25
CA LEU A 249 -14.20 -3.43 -8.03
C LEU A 249 -13.23 -2.64 -8.90
N GLN A 250 -13.63 -2.26 -10.12
CA GLN A 250 -12.78 -1.46 -11.01
C GLN A 250 -12.58 -0.06 -10.42
N ALA A 251 -13.66 0.57 -9.95
CA ALA A 251 -13.59 1.89 -9.33
C ALA A 251 -12.84 1.89 -7.99
N LEU A 252 -12.84 0.76 -7.25
CA LEU A 252 -12.02 0.58 -6.06
C LEU A 252 -10.54 0.39 -6.38
N GLU A 253 -10.20 -0.34 -7.45
CA GLU A 253 -8.81 -0.45 -7.94
C GLU A 253 -8.27 0.92 -8.38
N ASP A 254 -9.06 1.70 -9.14
CA ASP A 254 -8.67 3.02 -9.63
C ASP A 254 -8.43 4.05 -8.51
N GLN A 255 -9.00 3.82 -7.32
CA GLN A 255 -8.92 4.69 -6.13
C GLN A 255 -8.35 3.94 -4.92
N PHE A 256 -7.46 2.96 -5.16
CA PHE A 256 -7.02 2.03 -4.11
C PHE A 256 -6.28 2.70 -2.94
N LEU A 257 -5.58 3.80 -3.17
CA LEU A 257 -4.94 4.55 -2.09
C LEU A 257 -5.96 5.30 -1.20
N ASP A 258 -7.19 5.44 -1.68
CA ASP A 258 -8.22 6.29 -1.10
C ASP A 258 -9.34 5.46 -0.48
N LEU A 259 -9.13 4.16 -0.26
CA LEU A 259 -10.17 3.24 0.22
C LEU A 259 -10.84 3.74 1.51
N GLU A 260 -10.11 4.41 2.39
CA GLU A 260 -10.65 5.01 3.61
C GLU A 260 -11.49 6.27 3.36
N LEU A 261 -11.18 7.02 2.30
CA LEU A 261 -11.89 8.24 1.94
C LEU A 261 -13.15 7.97 1.11
N ILE A 262 -13.13 6.92 0.29
CA ILE A 262 -14.22 6.56 -0.63
C ILE A 262 -15.18 5.52 -0.04
N ALA A 263 -14.86 4.92 1.11
CA ALA A 263 -15.79 4.05 1.82
C ALA A 263 -16.98 4.86 2.36
N ASP A 264 -18.19 4.31 2.22
CA ASP A 264 -19.39 4.89 2.79
C ASP A 264 -19.37 4.81 4.32
N GLU A 265 -18.87 3.68 4.84
CA GLU A 265 -18.67 3.44 6.26
C GLU A 265 -17.42 2.57 6.48
N LEU A 266 -16.72 2.84 7.58
CA LEU A 266 -15.53 2.12 8.03
C LEU A 266 -15.73 1.63 9.47
N TRP A 267 -15.19 0.44 9.75
CA TRP A 267 -15.04 -0.09 11.10
C TRP A 267 -13.67 -0.69 11.29
N GLU A 268 -13.13 -0.55 12.50
CA GLU A 268 -11.78 -0.98 12.83
C GLU A 268 -11.78 -1.90 14.05
N VAL A 269 -10.89 -2.88 14.04
CA VAL A 269 -10.51 -3.69 15.21
C VAL A 269 -9.01 -3.54 15.41
N ASP A 270 -8.61 -2.87 16.49
CA ASP A 270 -7.21 -2.82 16.89
C ASP A 270 -6.77 -4.17 17.48
N LEU A 271 -5.58 -4.61 17.13
CA LEU A 271 -5.02 -5.90 17.53
C LEU A 271 -3.77 -5.69 18.39
N GLU A 272 -3.69 -6.39 19.51
CA GLU A 272 -2.46 -6.41 20.30
C GLU A 272 -1.46 -7.45 19.76
N ALA A 273 -1.97 -8.60 19.31
CA ALA A 273 -1.23 -9.68 18.66
C ALA A 273 -2.20 -10.77 18.17
N GLY A 274 -1.73 -11.61 17.25
CA GLY A 274 -2.38 -12.87 16.90
C GLY A 274 -2.73 -12.97 15.43
N THR A 275 -3.55 -13.97 15.10
CA THR A 275 -3.96 -14.27 13.73
C THR A 275 -5.48 -14.35 13.56
N SER A 276 -6.24 -13.78 14.49
CA SER A 276 -7.70 -13.84 14.46
C SER A 276 -8.33 -12.60 15.07
N ALA A 277 -9.51 -12.20 14.57
CA ALA A 277 -10.28 -11.08 15.09
C ALA A 277 -11.79 -11.40 15.14
N ASP A 278 -12.46 -10.92 16.18
CA ASP A 278 -13.92 -10.94 16.28
C ASP A 278 -14.47 -9.59 15.79
N LEU A 279 -15.18 -9.59 14.67
CA LEU A 279 -15.69 -8.37 14.04
C LEU A 279 -16.84 -7.73 14.82
N SER A 280 -17.42 -8.42 15.80
CA SER A 280 -18.40 -7.80 16.70
C SER A 280 -17.78 -6.74 17.61
N LEU A 281 -16.45 -6.76 17.76
CA LEU A 281 -15.69 -5.75 18.48
C LEU A 281 -15.42 -4.49 17.65
N ALA A 282 -15.63 -4.56 16.33
CA ALA A 282 -15.27 -3.49 15.41
C ALA A 282 -16.06 -2.21 15.65
N GLN A 283 -15.35 -1.08 15.70
CA GLN A 283 -15.89 0.23 15.97
C GLN A 283 -15.74 1.13 14.75
N GLY A 284 -16.79 1.87 14.43
CA GLY A 284 -16.80 2.88 13.37
C GLY A 284 -17.47 4.15 13.85
N ASN A 285 -17.39 5.21 13.05
CA ASN A 285 -18.04 6.49 13.35
C ASN A 285 -19.57 6.38 13.47
N SER A 286 -20.18 5.42 12.76
CA SER A 286 -21.62 5.10 12.80
C SER A 286 -22.01 4.16 13.95
N GLY A 287 -21.04 3.66 14.73
CA GLY A 287 -21.24 2.74 15.84
C GLY A 287 -20.58 1.37 15.61
N THR A 288 -21.12 0.34 16.24
CA THR A 288 -20.62 -1.03 16.12
C THR A 288 -20.90 -1.62 14.73
N PHE A 289 -20.05 -2.52 14.26
CA PHE A 289 -20.22 -3.19 12.97
C PHE A 289 -21.56 -3.95 12.88
N PRO A 290 -22.41 -3.67 11.86
CA PRO A 290 -23.76 -4.26 11.75
C PRO A 290 -23.77 -5.64 11.10
N GLY A 291 -22.64 -6.13 10.59
CA GLY A 291 -22.58 -7.29 9.70
C GLY A 291 -22.57 -6.90 8.22
N PHE A 292 -22.29 -7.88 7.36
CA PHE A 292 -22.22 -7.68 5.91
C PHE A 292 -23.62 -7.70 5.29
N ASP A 293 -23.95 -6.76 4.42
CA ASP A 293 -25.16 -6.85 3.58
C ASP A 293 -24.85 -7.51 2.21
N ASP A 294 -25.90 -7.88 1.46
CA ASP A 294 -25.79 -8.54 0.15
C ASP A 294 -25.83 -7.58 -1.05
N SER A 295 -25.90 -6.27 -0.80
CA SER A 295 -26.11 -5.23 -1.80
C SER A 295 -24.87 -4.35 -2.03
N SER A 296 -23.96 -4.30 -1.07
CA SER A 296 -22.76 -3.48 -1.06
C SER A 296 -21.52 -4.28 -1.44
N THR A 297 -20.49 -3.57 -1.88
CA THR A 297 -19.13 -4.09 -1.98
C THR A 297 -18.45 -3.94 -0.63
N TRP A 298 -17.92 -5.04 -0.11
CA TRP A 298 -17.23 -5.04 1.17
C TRP A 298 -15.77 -5.39 0.99
N ILE A 299 -14.90 -4.68 1.69
CA ILE A 299 -13.48 -4.99 1.80
C ILE A 299 -13.14 -5.29 3.25
N ILE A 300 -12.23 -6.25 3.43
CA ILE A 300 -11.54 -6.47 4.69
C ILE A 300 -10.06 -6.34 4.40
N ALA A 301 -9.39 -5.47 5.14
CA ALA A 301 -7.95 -5.26 5.05
C ALA A 301 -7.29 -5.58 6.39
N LEU A 302 -6.22 -6.39 6.36
CA LEU A 302 -5.29 -6.52 7.48
C LEU A 302 -4.22 -5.45 7.27
N ARG A 303 -4.05 -4.57 8.25
CA ARG A 303 -3.18 -3.40 8.15
C ARG A 303 -1.94 -3.56 9.02
N CYS A 304 -0.92 -2.83 8.60
CA CYS A 304 0.25 -2.50 9.40
C CYS A 304 0.31 -0.97 9.48
N THR A 305 -0.17 -0.39 10.58
CA THR A 305 -0.28 1.07 10.71
C THR A 305 1.07 1.78 10.89
N THR A 306 2.14 0.99 11.10
CA THR A 306 3.51 1.48 11.32
C THR A 306 4.46 1.18 10.15
N CYS A 307 3.97 0.54 9.09
CA CYS A 307 4.76 0.22 7.91
C CYS A 307 4.95 1.45 7.00
N ALA A 308 6.05 1.48 6.23
CA ALA A 308 6.33 2.58 5.31
C ALA A 308 5.39 2.57 4.09
N ASN A 309 5.11 1.37 3.55
CA ASN A 309 4.12 1.20 2.50
C ASN A 309 2.70 1.19 3.13
N PRO A 310 1.83 2.13 2.76
CA PRO A 310 0.47 2.21 3.30
C PRO A 310 -0.48 1.12 2.77
N ALA A 311 -0.10 0.40 1.70
CA ALA A 311 -0.90 -0.69 1.15
C ALA A 311 -1.04 -1.83 2.19
N PRO A 312 -2.27 -2.32 2.45
CA PRO A 312 -2.48 -3.33 3.47
C PRO A 312 -1.77 -4.64 3.09
N PRO A 313 -1.04 -5.30 4.02
CA PRO A 313 -0.43 -6.60 3.74
C PRO A 313 -1.41 -7.65 3.19
N TYR A 314 -2.68 -7.57 3.57
CA TYR A 314 -3.74 -8.42 3.03
C TYR A 314 -5.01 -7.62 2.81
N LEU A 315 -5.68 -7.84 1.69
CA LEU A 315 -7.03 -7.33 1.43
C LEU A 315 -7.83 -8.36 0.65
N THR A 316 -9.07 -8.60 1.09
CA THR A 316 -10.04 -9.44 0.38
C THR A 316 -11.32 -8.66 0.12
N VAL A 317 -12.02 -9.03 -0.96
CA VAL A 317 -13.41 -8.64 -1.17
C VAL A 317 -14.34 -9.66 -0.53
N VAL A 318 -15.37 -9.17 0.14
CA VAL A 318 -16.40 -9.97 0.79
C VAL A 318 -17.73 -9.79 0.09
N ARG A 319 -18.46 -10.89 -0.05
CA ARG A 319 -19.87 -10.89 -0.45
C ARG A 319 -20.75 -11.41 0.69
N GLY A 320 -21.71 -10.60 1.11
CA GLY A 320 -22.80 -11.04 1.96
C GLY A 320 -23.78 -11.93 1.18
N CYS A 321 -24.17 -13.05 1.77
CA CYS A 321 -25.15 -13.97 1.21
C CYS A 321 -26.38 -14.04 2.12
N THR A 322 -27.55 -13.79 1.54
CA THR A 322 -28.84 -14.09 2.16
C THR A 322 -29.15 -15.57 1.92
N GLY A 323 -29.33 -16.33 3.00
CA GLY A 323 -29.68 -17.76 2.95
C GLY A 323 -31.14 -18.02 2.57
#